data_AF-A0A382G495-F1
#
_entry.id   AF-A0A382G495-F1
#
_cell.length_a   1.000
_cell.length_b   1.000
_cell.length_c   1.000
_cell.angle_alpha   90.00
_cell.angle_beta   90.00
_cell.angle_gamma   90.00
#
_symmetry.space_group_name_H-M   'P 1'
#
loop_
_entity.id
_entity.type
_entity.pdbx_description
1 polymer ?
#
loop_
_entity_poly.entity_id
_entity_poly.type
_entity_poly.pdbx_seq_one_letter_code
_entity_poly.pdbx_strand_id
1 'polypeptide(L)'
;MNKEEIKIICLKQLTYTVISLVYICFFFSSVFANTLHGLSLYGPKNLKYKHGQSYEYSNPNAPKGGHLVLADFGAFTKLNPASLKGVPAPGIANLVFQTPMDSS
;
A
#
# COMPACT_ATOMS: atom_id res chain seq x y z
N MET A 1 -44.25 32.51 30.51
CA MET A 1 -42.78 32.46 30.42
C MET A 1 -42.27 33.88 30.26
N ASN A 2 -41.45 34.35 31.19
CA ASN A 2 -41.01 35.75 31.25
C ASN A 2 -39.86 36.01 30.25
N LYS A 3 -39.66 37.26 29.79
CA LYS A 3 -38.61 37.60 28.81
C LYS A 3 -37.20 37.13 29.23
N GLU A 4 -36.93 37.13 30.53
CA GLU A 4 -35.67 36.65 31.11
C GLU A 4 -35.48 35.13 30.95
N GLU A 5 -36.55 34.33 31.08
CA GLU A 5 -36.49 32.87 30.94
C GLU A 5 -36.18 32.46 29.50
N ILE A 6 -36.78 33.16 28.50
CA ILE A 6 -36.51 32.94 27.08
C ILE A 6 -35.03 33.23 26.75
N LYS A 7 -34.45 34.26 27.38
CA LYS A 7 -33.06 34.67 27.17
C LYS A 7 -32.07 33.64 27.69
N ILE A 8 -32.35 33.05 28.86
CA ILE A 8 -31.54 31.98 29.47
C ILE A 8 -31.61 30.68 28.64
N ILE A 9 -32.79 30.31 28.14
CA ILE A 9 -32.97 29.13 27.28
C ILE A 9 -32.18 29.30 25.98
N CYS A 10 -32.28 30.47 25.35
CA CYS A 10 -31.54 30.78 24.12
C CYS A 10 -30.01 30.75 24.34
N LEU A 11 -29.53 31.28 25.47
CA LEU A 11 -28.11 31.25 25.83
C LEU A 11 -27.61 29.81 26.05
N LYS A 12 -28.39 28.96 26.73
CA LYS A 12 -28.05 27.53 26.90
C LYS A 12 -28.02 26.77 25.57
N GLN A 13 -29.02 26.98 24.72
CA GLN A 13 -29.08 26.37 23.38
C GLN A 13 -27.82 26.73 22.56
N LEU A 14 -27.40 28.00 22.62
CA LEU A 14 -26.19 28.49 21.96
C LEU A 14 -24.92 27.86 22.56
N THR A 15 -24.82 27.72 23.87
CA THR A 15 -23.64 27.07 24.49
C THR A 15 -23.53 25.60 24.08
N TYR A 16 -24.65 24.86 24.01
CA TYR A 16 -24.61 23.46 23.58
C TYR A 16 -24.25 23.29 22.11
N THR A 17 -24.73 24.17 21.22
CA THR A 17 -24.34 24.12 19.80
C THR A 17 -22.87 24.45 19.61
N VAL A 18 -22.33 25.42 20.35
CA VAL A 18 -20.89 25.74 20.33
C VAL A 18 -20.05 24.59 20.87
N ILE A 19 -20.42 24.00 22.01
CA ILE A 19 -19.70 22.85 22.58
C ILE A 19 -19.73 21.66 21.62
N SER A 20 -20.88 21.39 20.99
CA SER A 20 -21.02 20.33 19.98
C SER A 20 -20.11 20.57 18.76
N LEU A 21 -20.06 21.81 18.26
CA LEU A 21 -19.21 22.17 17.12
C LEU A 21 -17.72 22.02 17.46
N VAL A 22 -17.30 22.43 18.66
CA VAL A 22 -15.92 22.26 19.14
C VAL A 22 -15.56 20.78 19.26
N TYR A 23 -16.48 19.95 19.76
CA TYR A 23 -16.27 18.50 19.88
C TYR A 23 -16.10 17.83 18.51
N ILE A 24 -16.87 18.27 17.52
CA ILE A 24 -16.77 17.80 16.13
C ILE A 24 -15.41 18.20 15.53
N CYS A 25 -14.96 19.44 15.73
CA CYS A 25 -13.65 19.90 15.25
C CYS A 25 -12.49 19.09 15.87
N PHE A 26 -12.61 18.67 17.14
CA PHE A 26 -11.60 17.84 17.79
C PHE A 26 -11.53 16.40 17.25
N PHE A 27 -12.59 15.93 16.60
CA PHE A 27 -12.63 14.60 15.98
C PHE A 27 -11.97 14.55 14.59
N PHE A 28 -11.69 15.70 13.97
CA PHE A 28 -11.02 15.76 12.67
C PHE A 28 -9.49 15.72 12.85
N SER A 29 -8.92 14.53 12.68
CA SER A 29 -7.46 14.35 12.56
C SER A 29 -7.07 14.29 11.08
N SER A 30 -6.22 15.22 10.63
CA SER A 30 -5.61 15.13 9.30
C SER A 30 -4.43 14.16 9.31
N VAL A 31 -4.43 13.20 8.39
CA VAL A 31 -3.27 12.35 8.11
C VAL A 31 -2.58 12.87 6.86
N PHE A 32 -1.26 13.03 6.94
CA PHE A 32 -0.39 13.33 5.81
C PHE A 32 0.49 12.13 5.54
N ALA A 33 0.66 11.79 4.25
CA ALA A 33 1.57 10.74 3.81
C ALA A 33 2.47 11.29 2.72
N ASN A 34 3.75 10.90 2.75
CA ASN A 34 4.72 11.22 1.72
C ASN A 34 4.86 10.03 0.77
N THR A 35 5.20 10.30 -0.49
CA THR A 35 5.54 9.25 -1.45
C THR A 35 6.86 8.59 -1.05
N LEU A 36 6.89 7.26 -1.05
CA LEU A 36 8.08 6.46 -0.80
C LEU A 36 8.32 5.53 -1.98
N HIS A 37 9.59 5.32 -2.34
CA HIS A 37 9.98 4.47 -3.48
C HIS A 37 10.04 2.98 -3.14
N GLY A 38 9.79 2.61 -1.88
CA GLY A 38 9.84 1.23 -1.43
C GLY A 38 9.24 1.05 -0.04
N LEU A 39 9.00 -0.21 0.30
CA LEU A 39 8.43 -0.64 1.56
C LEU A 39 9.40 -1.62 2.22
N SER A 40 9.59 -1.48 3.53
CA SER A 40 10.29 -2.46 4.34
C SER A 40 9.40 -2.87 5.50
N LEU A 41 9.35 -4.18 5.76
CA LEU A 41 8.59 -4.73 6.89
C LEU A 41 9.08 -4.18 8.24
N TYR A 42 10.36 -3.79 8.32
CA TYR A 42 10.98 -3.22 9.51
C TYR A 42 10.93 -1.69 9.57
N GLY A 43 10.15 -1.07 8.68
CA GLY A 43 9.95 0.38 8.63
C GLY A 43 10.89 1.12 7.67
N PRO A 44 10.61 2.40 7.39
CA PRO A 44 11.23 3.15 6.29
C PRO A 44 12.74 3.37 6.46
N LYS A 45 13.24 3.39 7.70
CA LYS A 45 14.69 3.51 7.99
C LYS A 45 15.47 2.26 7.59
N ASN A 46 14.78 1.12 7.48
CA ASN A 46 15.36 -0.17 7.11
C ASN A 46 15.10 -0.52 5.64
N LEU A 47 14.76 0.47 4.81
CA LEU A 47 14.67 0.28 3.37
C LEU A 47 16.09 0.12 2.79
N LYS A 48 16.40 -1.07 2.26
CA LYS A 48 17.77 -1.44 1.86
C LYS A 48 18.29 -0.60 0.69
N TYR A 49 17.45 -0.29 -0.29
CA TYR A 49 17.86 0.35 -1.54
C TYR A 49 17.32 1.78 -1.65
N LYS A 50 18.16 2.67 -2.20
CA LYS A 50 17.75 4.04 -2.57
C LYS A 50 16.95 4.02 -3.87
N HIS A 51 16.23 5.11 -4.13
CA HIS A 51 15.52 5.28 -5.40
C HIS A 51 16.50 5.16 -6.59
N GLY A 52 16.18 4.30 -7.56
CA GLY A 52 17.00 4.06 -8.76
C GLY A 52 18.27 3.23 -8.53
N GLN A 53 18.54 2.77 -7.31
CA GLN A 53 19.68 1.91 -7.03
C GLN A 53 19.39 0.48 -7.50
N SER A 54 20.27 -0.07 -8.35
CA SER A 54 20.18 -1.49 -8.74
C SER A 54 20.41 -2.42 -7.56
N TYR A 55 19.79 -3.60 -7.58
CA TYR A 55 20.02 -4.61 -6.56
C TYR A 55 21.47 -5.08 -6.56
N GLU A 56 21.99 -5.35 -5.38
CA GLU A 56 23.40 -5.71 -5.16
C GLU A 56 23.81 -6.98 -5.93
N TYR A 57 22.87 -7.91 -6.13
CA TYR A 57 23.08 -9.15 -6.88
C TYR A 57 22.85 -9.00 -8.40
N SER A 58 22.53 -7.79 -8.87
CA SER A 58 22.33 -7.53 -10.30
C SER A 58 23.63 -7.06 -10.96
N ASN A 59 23.85 -7.45 -12.21
CA ASN A 59 24.89 -6.86 -13.05
C ASN A 59 24.21 -5.88 -14.04
N PRO A 60 24.28 -4.55 -13.81
CA PRO A 60 23.67 -3.56 -14.70
C PRO A 60 24.22 -3.62 -16.14
N ASN A 61 25.47 -4.06 -16.28
CA ASN A 61 26.19 -4.17 -17.56
C ASN A 61 26.02 -5.56 -18.21
N ALA A 62 25.12 -6.41 -17.71
CA ALA A 62 24.90 -7.73 -18.30
C ALA A 62 24.47 -7.61 -19.78
N PRO A 63 25.12 -8.34 -20.71
CA PRO A 63 24.74 -8.33 -22.11
C PRO A 63 23.28 -8.77 -22.26
N LYS A 64 22.56 -8.11 -23.17
CA LYS A 64 21.13 -8.41 -23.43
C LYS A 64 21.01 -9.28 -24.68
N GLY A 65 20.04 -10.19 -24.67
CA GLY A 65 19.76 -11.11 -25.77
C GLY A 65 20.29 -12.54 -25.55
N GLY A 66 20.13 -13.37 -26.59
CA GLY A 66 20.44 -14.81 -26.54
C GLY A 66 19.25 -15.68 -26.13
N HIS A 67 19.49 -16.99 -26.03
CA HIS A 67 18.49 -17.97 -25.62
C HIS A 67 18.94 -18.68 -24.34
N LEU A 68 18.11 -18.61 -23.30
CA LEU A 68 18.27 -19.39 -22.09
C LEU A 68 17.37 -20.63 -22.18
N VAL A 69 17.97 -21.81 -22.27
CA VAL A 69 17.25 -23.09 -22.28
C VAL A 69 17.38 -23.70 -20.88
N LEU A 70 16.26 -23.81 -20.18
CA LEU A 70 16.17 -24.38 -18.83
C LEU A 70 15.45 -25.72 -18.90
N ALA A 71 15.89 -26.67 -18.07
CA ALA A 71 15.15 -27.89 -17.80
C ALA A 71 14.32 -27.70 -16.52
N ASP A 72 13.17 -28.35 -16.47
CA ASP A 72 12.39 -28.51 -15.23
C ASP A 72 11.89 -29.95 -15.11
N PHE A 73 11.51 -30.35 -13.90
CA PHE A 73 11.07 -31.70 -13.59
C PHE A 73 9.54 -31.82 -13.65
N GLY A 74 9.07 -32.85 -14.38
CA GLY A 74 7.65 -33.18 -14.48
C GLY A 74 6.91 -32.42 -15.60
N ALA A 75 5.61 -32.68 -15.70
CA ALA A 75 4.72 -32.05 -16.69
C ALA A 75 3.85 -30.98 -16.02
N PHE A 76 3.63 -29.87 -16.72
CA PHE A 76 2.61 -28.89 -16.35
C PHE A 76 1.29 -29.20 -17.05
N THR A 77 0.18 -28.80 -16.43
CA THR A 77 -1.17 -29.04 -16.97
C THR A 77 -1.99 -27.76 -17.15
N LYS A 78 -1.42 -26.59 -16.80
CA LYS A 78 -2.08 -25.28 -16.95
C LYS A 78 -1.09 -24.13 -17.12
N LEU A 79 -1.60 -23.02 -17.65
CA LEU A 79 -0.90 -21.73 -17.80
C LEU A 79 -1.43 -20.62 -16.89
N ASN A 80 -2.46 -20.89 -16.07
CA ASN A 80 -2.94 -19.95 -15.05
C ASN A 80 -2.29 -20.30 -13.69
N PRO A 81 -1.37 -19.44 -13.16
CA PRO A 81 -0.71 -19.72 -11.89
C PRO A 81 -1.61 -19.61 -10.66
N ALA A 82 -2.75 -18.90 -10.74
CA ALA A 82 -3.59 -18.59 -9.58
C ALA A 82 -4.71 -19.62 -9.30
N SER A 83 -4.93 -20.58 -10.20
CA SER A 83 -5.95 -21.62 -9.98
C SER A 83 -5.48 -22.67 -8.99
N LEU A 84 -6.38 -23.25 -8.19
CA LEU A 84 -6.05 -24.28 -7.19
C LEU A 84 -5.75 -25.66 -7.79
N LYS A 85 -6.38 -26.02 -8.91
CA LYS A 85 -6.23 -27.34 -9.54
C LYS A 85 -5.12 -27.34 -10.58
N GLY A 86 -4.38 -28.44 -10.72
CA GLY A 86 -3.35 -28.64 -11.75
C GLY A 86 -1.99 -28.02 -11.41
N VAL A 87 -0.98 -28.38 -12.21
CA VAL A 87 0.42 -27.96 -12.01
C VAL A 87 0.73 -26.81 -12.98
N PRO A 88 1.09 -25.60 -12.48
CA PRO A 88 1.39 -24.46 -13.35
C PRO A 88 2.69 -24.67 -14.13
N ALA A 89 2.75 -24.09 -15.33
CA ALA A 89 3.98 -24.07 -16.11
C ALA A 89 5.13 -23.36 -15.37
N PRO A 90 6.37 -23.86 -15.48
CA PRO A 90 7.53 -23.27 -14.81
C PRO A 90 7.73 -21.81 -15.21
N GLY A 91 8.03 -20.95 -14.25
CA GLY A 91 8.32 -19.53 -14.48
C GLY A 91 7.13 -18.66 -14.89
N ILE A 92 5.94 -19.21 -15.17
CA ILE A 92 4.79 -18.43 -15.66
C ILE A 92 4.41 -17.28 -14.72
N ALA A 93 4.45 -17.52 -13.40
CA ALA A 93 4.10 -16.52 -12.41
C ALA A 93 5.10 -15.36 -12.34
N ASN A 94 6.39 -15.60 -12.65
CA ASN A 94 7.46 -14.64 -12.40
C ASN A 94 7.95 -13.95 -13.68
N LEU A 95 7.77 -14.57 -14.85
CA LEU A 95 8.26 -14.06 -16.14
C LEU A 95 7.16 -13.42 -16.99
N VAL A 96 5.87 -13.69 -16.69
CA VAL A 96 4.72 -13.18 -17.46
C VAL A 96 3.86 -12.23 -16.64
N PHE A 97 3.64 -12.51 -15.35
CA PHE A 97 2.82 -11.69 -14.47
C PHE A 97 3.68 -10.79 -13.57
N GLN A 98 3.14 -9.62 -13.21
CA GLN A 98 3.81 -8.65 -12.34
C GLN A 98 2.94 -8.30 -11.14
N THR A 99 3.59 -8.03 -10.01
CA THR A 99 3.01 -7.41 -8.82
C THR A 99 3.23 -5.90 -8.85
N PRO A 100 2.49 -5.11 -8.05
CA PRO A 100 2.70 -3.65 -7.97
C PRO A 100 4.10 -3.23 -7.49
N MET A 101 4.78 -4.12 -6.76
CA MET A 101 6.14 -3.94 -6.26
C MET A 101 6.90 -5.27 -6.39
N ASP A 102 8.19 -5.21 -6.69
CA ASP A 102 9.11 -6.34 -6.62
C ASP A 102 9.79 -6.40 -5.24
N SER A 103 10.36 -7.56 -4.92
CA SER A 103 11.13 -7.75 -3.68
C SER A 103 12.61 -7.87 -4.00
N SER A 104 13.41 -7.28 -3.12
CA SER A 104 14.87 -7.39 -3.11
C SER A 104 15.40 -8.49 -2.20
#